data_AF-A0A7C7C990-F1
#
_entry.id   AF-A0A7C7C990-F1
#
_cell.length_a   1.000
_cell.length_b   1.000
_cell.length_c   1.000
_cell.angle_alpha   90.00
_cell.angle_beta   90.00
_cell.angle_gamma   90.00
#
_symmetry.space_group_name_H-M   'P 1'
#
loop_
_entity.id
_entity.type
_entity.pdbx_description
1 polymer ?
#
loop_
_entity_poly.entity_id
_entity_poly.type
_entity_poly.pdbx_seq_one_letter_code
_entity_poly.pdbx_strand_id
1 'polypeptide(L)'
;MKKLLLFIILLLFGCSIEPSPEDIRIQEYGDLYTTMNCWWSSQELIAPTIFWCAENLETELISGYVSLAISNDIDGEQFFSICGREIILNSGHDLHDNLIAAMTEHTYDCYEAYERRLGNEFDWIWDEPSSTLQLIWRPKDEVDKVMTIFVPPQEDSPRVIGSVYYKTGYFN
;
A
#
# COMPACT_ATOMS: atom_id res chain seq x y z
N MET A 1 -40.10 15.67 37.66
CA MET A 1 -40.24 15.48 36.20
C MET A 1 -39.32 16.36 35.35
N LYS A 2 -39.15 17.67 35.61
CA LYS A 2 -38.25 18.55 34.79
C LYS A 2 -36.75 18.18 34.80
N LYS A 3 -36.23 17.58 35.88
CA LYS A 3 -34.80 17.17 35.97
C LYS A 3 -34.45 15.91 35.17
N LEU A 4 -35.42 15.04 34.91
CA LEU A 4 -35.20 13.80 34.13
C LEU A 4 -35.11 14.10 32.63
N LEU A 5 -35.82 15.13 32.16
CA LEU A 5 -35.81 15.56 30.76
C LEU A 5 -34.45 16.16 30.35
N LEU A 6 -33.74 16.82 31.27
CA LEU A 6 -32.45 17.43 30.98
C LEU A 6 -31.33 16.40 30.79
N PHE A 7 -31.39 15.28 31.53
CA PHE A 7 -30.44 14.17 31.39
C PHE A 7 -30.62 13.42 30.07
N ILE A 8 -31.85 13.30 29.57
CA ILE A 8 -32.15 12.67 28.28
C ILE A 8 -31.70 13.56 27.11
N ILE A 9 -31.83 14.88 27.22
CA ILE A 9 -31.35 15.82 26.19
C ILE A 9 -29.81 15.84 26.13
N LEU A 10 -29.11 15.75 27.28
CA LEU A 10 -27.64 15.65 27.32
C LEU A 10 -27.09 14.34 26.73
N LEU A 11 -27.86 13.24 26.77
CA LEU A 11 -27.50 11.97 26.12
C LEU A 11 -27.72 11.97 24.60
N LEU A 12 -28.57 12.85 24.08
CA LEU A 12 -28.86 12.99 22.64
C LEU A 12 -27.87 13.91 21.90
N PHE A 13 -26.99 14.61 22.64
CA PHE A 13 -25.84 15.36 22.10
C PHE A 13 -24.54 14.56 22.19
N GLY A 14 -24.60 13.23 22.25
CA GLY A 14 -23.46 12.40 21.85
C GLY A 14 -23.20 12.67 20.37
N CYS A 15 -22.35 13.65 20.06
CA CYS A 15 -21.89 13.94 18.71
C CYS A 15 -21.40 12.63 18.08
N SER A 16 -22.16 12.10 17.13
CA SER A 16 -21.61 11.23 16.11
C SER A 16 -20.69 12.10 15.27
N ILE A 17 -19.45 12.27 15.71
CA ILE A 17 -18.38 12.75 14.86
C ILE A 17 -18.27 11.69 13.78
N GLU A 18 -18.72 12.01 12.56
CA GLU A 18 -18.46 11.14 11.43
C GLU A 18 -16.94 10.97 11.33
N PRO A 19 -16.43 9.72 11.28
CA PRO A 19 -15.01 9.49 11.19
C PRO A 19 -14.47 10.17 9.94
N SER A 20 -13.34 10.86 10.07
CA SER A 20 -12.67 11.43 8.91
C SER A 20 -12.20 10.30 7.97
N PRO A 21 -11.93 10.59 6.68
CA PRO A 21 -11.34 9.60 5.78
C PRO A 21 -10.06 8.97 6.32
N GLU A 22 -9.28 9.72 7.11
CA GLU A 22 -8.08 9.20 7.77
C GLU A 22 -8.43 8.22 8.90
N ASP A 23 -9.44 8.51 9.71
CA ASP A 23 -9.88 7.60 10.78
C ASP A 23 -10.35 6.26 10.20
N ILE A 24 -11.04 6.30 9.05
CA ILE A 24 -11.47 5.10 8.31
C ILE A 24 -10.24 4.30 7.85
N ARG A 25 -9.25 4.97 7.23
CA ARG A 25 -8.01 4.31 6.77
C ARG A 25 -7.23 3.68 7.91
N ILE A 26 -7.10 4.38 9.05
CA ILE A 26 -6.40 3.83 10.23
C ILE A 26 -7.13 2.60 10.76
N GLN A 27 -8.46 2.65 10.82
CA GLN A 27 -9.27 1.51 11.24
C GLN A 27 -9.12 0.31 10.29
N GLU A 28 -9.05 0.55 8.99
CA GLU A 28 -8.99 -0.50 7.97
C GLU A 28 -7.58 -1.08 7.80
N TYR A 29 -6.57 -0.22 7.67
CA TYR A 29 -5.21 -0.53 7.24
C TYR A 29 -4.13 -0.40 8.31
N GLY A 30 -4.49 -0.01 9.54
CA GLY A 30 -3.54 0.17 10.64
C GLY A 30 -2.94 1.57 10.68
N ASP A 31 -1.93 1.77 11.53
CA ASP A 31 -1.35 3.09 11.74
C ASP A 31 -0.59 3.60 10.49
N LEU A 32 -0.61 4.92 10.30
CA LEU A 32 0.22 5.58 9.28
C LEU A 32 1.69 5.32 9.61
N TYR A 33 2.39 4.68 8.69
CA TYR A 33 3.78 4.30 8.84
C TYR A 33 4.72 5.36 8.28
N THR A 34 4.51 5.73 7.01
CA THR A 34 5.30 6.75 6.30
C THR A 34 4.50 7.33 5.14
N THR A 35 5.12 8.22 4.36
CA THR A 35 4.58 8.72 3.10
C THR A 35 5.54 8.45 1.95
N MET A 36 5.04 8.47 0.72
CA MET A 36 5.83 8.33 -0.50
C MET A 36 5.50 9.43 -1.49
N ASN A 37 6.46 9.81 -2.33
CA ASN A 37 6.21 10.67 -3.46
C ASN A 37 5.61 9.84 -4.60
N CYS A 38 4.40 10.18 -5.06
CA CYS A 38 3.66 9.41 -6.05
C CYS A 38 3.31 10.24 -7.30
N TRP A 39 3.13 9.54 -8.41
CA TRP A 39 2.79 10.13 -9.70
C TRP A 39 1.74 9.30 -10.44
N TRP A 40 0.67 9.94 -10.91
CA TRP A 40 -0.44 9.37 -11.70
C TRP A 40 -0.12 9.22 -13.20
N SER A 41 1.12 8.88 -13.55
CA SER A 41 1.56 8.52 -14.91
C SER A 41 3.05 8.22 -14.92
N SER A 42 3.49 7.35 -15.83
CA SER A 42 4.92 7.23 -16.14
C SER A 42 5.42 8.49 -16.85
N GLN A 43 6.70 8.84 -16.63
CA GLN A 43 7.43 9.67 -17.58
C GLN A 43 8.00 8.84 -18.75
N GLU A 44 7.74 7.53 -18.75
CA GLU A 44 8.36 6.55 -19.65
C GLU A 44 7.39 6.05 -20.72
N LEU A 45 7.88 5.98 -21.96
CA LEU A 45 7.10 5.70 -23.17
C LEU A 45 6.75 4.22 -23.39
N ILE A 46 7.24 3.29 -22.57
CA ILE A 46 7.29 1.86 -22.94
C ILE A 46 6.08 1.08 -22.40
N ALA A 47 5.56 1.42 -21.21
CA ALA A 47 4.34 0.83 -20.66
C ALA A 47 3.51 1.90 -19.94
N PRO A 48 2.18 1.95 -20.13
CA PRO A 48 1.33 2.89 -19.42
C PRO A 48 1.26 2.48 -17.94
N THR A 49 2.04 3.18 -17.11
CA THR A 49 1.96 3.09 -15.66
C THR A 49 0.75 3.84 -15.14
N ILE A 50 -0.09 3.15 -14.36
CA ILE A 50 -1.27 3.70 -13.67
C ILE A 50 -0.80 4.71 -12.62
N PHE A 51 0.09 4.26 -11.74
CA PHE A 51 0.81 5.12 -10.80
C PHE A 51 2.17 4.52 -10.49
N TRP A 52 3.08 5.36 -10.02
CA TRP A 52 4.29 4.92 -9.33
C TRP A 52 4.57 5.79 -8.12
N CYS A 53 5.05 5.17 -7.04
CA CYS A 53 5.45 5.83 -5.81
C CYS A 53 6.89 5.47 -5.49
N ALA A 54 7.73 6.45 -5.20
CA ALA A 54 9.13 6.21 -4.86
C ALA A 54 9.53 6.92 -3.56
N GLU A 55 10.23 6.19 -2.69
CA GLU A 55 10.81 6.71 -1.45
C GLU A 55 11.89 5.76 -0.90
N ASN A 56 12.74 6.27 -0.01
CA ASN A 56 13.51 5.40 0.87
C ASN A 56 12.59 4.85 1.97
N LEU A 57 12.24 3.57 1.85
CA LEU A 57 11.42 2.88 2.83
C LEU A 57 12.30 2.23 3.89
N GLU A 58 11.84 2.26 5.13
CA GLU A 58 12.45 1.56 6.26
C GLU A 58 11.31 0.92 7.06
N THR A 59 10.72 -0.13 6.48
CA THR A 59 9.62 -0.88 7.09
C THR A 59 10.08 -2.29 7.49
N GLU A 60 9.31 -2.97 8.35
CA GLU A 60 9.58 -4.38 8.68
C GLU A 60 9.50 -5.29 7.44
N LEU A 61 8.75 -4.90 6.42
CA LEU A 61 8.46 -5.68 5.22
C LEU A 61 9.42 -5.40 4.08
N ILE A 62 9.73 -4.14 3.85
CA ILE A 62 10.55 -3.69 2.76
C ILE A 62 11.40 -2.50 3.21
N SER A 63 12.67 -2.52 2.85
CA SER A 63 13.60 -1.40 3.06
C SER A 63 14.48 -1.15 1.84
N GLY A 64 15.11 0.04 1.80
CA GLY A 64 15.94 0.52 0.70
C GLY A 64 15.29 1.65 -0.10
N TYR A 65 15.90 2.00 -1.24
CA TYR A 65 15.29 2.95 -2.16
C TYR A 65 14.30 2.19 -3.05
N VAL A 66 13.00 2.37 -2.80
CA VAL A 66 11.93 1.57 -3.41
C VAL A 66 11.07 2.44 -4.30
N SER A 67 10.71 1.90 -5.46
CA SER A 67 9.73 2.42 -6.41
C SER A 67 8.68 1.35 -6.68
N LEU A 68 7.44 1.61 -6.31
CA LEU A 68 6.31 0.70 -6.43
C LEU A 68 5.38 1.21 -7.51
N ALA A 69 4.99 0.35 -8.46
CA ALA A 69 4.17 0.77 -9.59
C ALA A 69 3.18 -0.31 -10.03
N ILE A 70 2.03 0.13 -10.57
CA ILE A 70 1.14 -0.72 -11.35
C ILE A 70 1.19 -0.26 -12.80
N SER A 71 1.48 -1.19 -13.71
CA SER A 71 1.58 -0.92 -15.14
C SER A 71 0.73 -1.92 -15.92
N ASN A 72 0.38 -1.58 -17.15
CA ASN A 72 -0.23 -2.53 -18.09
C ASN A 72 0.82 -2.97 -19.12
N ASP A 73 0.82 -4.26 -19.45
CA ASP A 73 1.64 -4.79 -20.53
C ASP A 73 1.06 -4.46 -21.93
N ILE A 74 1.65 -5.02 -22.98
CA ILE A 74 1.21 -4.80 -24.37
C ILE A 74 -0.18 -5.36 -24.67
N ASP A 75 -0.63 -6.35 -23.90
CA ASP A 75 -1.94 -6.99 -24.04
C ASP A 75 -3.00 -6.33 -23.12
N GLY A 76 -2.58 -5.37 -22.29
CA GLY A 76 -3.43 -4.62 -21.37
C GLY A 76 -3.56 -5.28 -19.99
N GLU A 77 -2.77 -6.30 -19.68
CA GLU A 77 -2.79 -6.97 -18.38
C GLU A 77 -1.98 -6.18 -17.36
N GLN A 78 -2.54 -6.02 -16.16
CA GLN A 78 -1.89 -5.30 -15.06
C GLN A 78 -0.85 -6.18 -14.38
N PHE A 79 0.33 -5.61 -14.14
CA PHE A 79 1.38 -6.20 -13.31
C PHE A 79 1.88 -5.19 -12.28
N PHE A 80 2.40 -5.73 -11.17
CA PHE A 80 3.02 -4.94 -10.12
C PHE A 80 4.53 -4.96 -10.28
N SER A 81 5.15 -3.79 -10.15
CA SER A 81 6.60 -3.63 -10.22
C SER A 81 7.14 -3.16 -8.88
N ILE A 82 8.13 -3.89 -8.35
CA ILE A 82 8.99 -3.45 -7.27
C ILE A 82 10.35 -3.14 -7.88
N CYS A 83 10.67 -1.86 -8.00
CA CYS A 83 11.94 -1.40 -8.55
C CYS A 83 12.73 -0.64 -7.49
N GLY A 84 14.05 -0.55 -7.66
CA GLY A 84 14.83 0.18 -6.66
C GLY A 84 16.29 -0.22 -6.57
N ARG A 85 16.93 0.21 -5.48
CA ARG A 85 18.31 -0.09 -5.14
C ARG A 85 18.40 -0.55 -3.70
N GLU A 86 19.25 -1.55 -3.47
CA GLU A 86 19.52 -2.10 -2.15
C GLU A 86 18.20 -2.52 -1.45
N ILE A 87 17.28 -3.11 -2.21
CA ILE A 87 15.97 -3.49 -1.69
C ILE A 87 16.13 -4.75 -0.85
N ILE A 88 15.68 -4.68 0.39
CA ILE A 88 15.49 -5.85 1.25
C ILE A 88 13.99 -6.08 1.36
N LEU A 89 13.54 -7.26 0.99
CA LEU A 89 12.17 -7.72 1.18
C LEU A 89 12.17 -8.80 2.26
N ASN A 90 11.21 -8.72 3.18
CA ASN A 90 10.98 -9.69 4.24
C ASN A 90 9.60 -10.33 4.04
N SER A 91 9.40 -10.94 2.87
CA SER A 91 8.16 -11.64 2.54
C SER A 91 7.97 -12.92 3.35
N GLY A 92 9.07 -13.48 3.86
CA GLY A 92 9.10 -14.80 4.47
C GLY A 92 9.11 -15.94 3.44
N HIS A 93 9.33 -15.61 2.16
CA HIS A 93 9.58 -16.57 1.10
C HIS A 93 10.95 -16.30 0.46
N ASP A 94 11.89 -17.19 0.75
CA ASP A 94 13.31 -17.07 0.38
C ASP A 94 13.52 -16.74 -1.10
N LEU A 95 12.67 -17.24 -2.01
CA LEU A 95 12.85 -16.96 -3.43
C LEU A 95 12.63 -15.49 -3.76
N HIS A 96 11.57 -14.87 -3.26
CA HIS A 96 11.28 -13.46 -3.56
C HIS A 96 12.27 -12.55 -2.85
N ASP A 97 12.56 -12.85 -1.59
CA ASP A 97 13.49 -12.07 -0.76
C ASP A 97 14.90 -12.07 -1.35
N ASN A 98 15.42 -13.25 -1.74
CA ASN A 98 16.74 -13.35 -2.33
C ASN A 98 16.80 -12.80 -3.76
N LEU A 99 15.75 -12.99 -4.57
CA LEU A 99 15.74 -12.53 -5.96
C LEU A 99 15.80 -11.00 -6.03
N ILE A 100 14.94 -10.30 -5.29
CA ILE A 100 14.91 -8.85 -5.35
C ILE A 100 16.15 -8.22 -4.73
N ALA A 101 16.67 -8.80 -3.64
CA ALA A 101 17.93 -8.37 -3.05
C ALA A 101 19.09 -8.50 -4.04
N ALA A 102 19.21 -9.65 -4.72
CA ALA A 102 20.27 -9.89 -5.70
C ALA A 102 20.16 -8.98 -6.93
N MET A 103 18.96 -8.70 -7.43
CA MET A 103 18.76 -7.83 -8.60
C MET A 103 19.11 -6.35 -8.30
N THR A 104 18.85 -5.91 -7.07
CA THR A 104 18.93 -4.49 -6.70
C THR A 104 20.20 -4.13 -5.92
N GLU A 105 21.08 -5.10 -5.59
CA GLU A 105 22.27 -4.90 -4.76
C GLU A 105 23.25 -3.85 -5.32
N HIS A 106 23.40 -3.78 -6.64
CA HIS A 106 24.42 -2.93 -7.28
C HIS A 106 23.85 -1.93 -8.29
N THR A 107 22.60 -2.11 -8.70
CA THR A 107 21.96 -1.34 -9.77
C THR A 107 20.51 -1.08 -9.45
N TYR A 108 19.95 -0.05 -10.08
CA TYR A 108 18.49 0.09 -10.09
C TYR A 108 17.92 -1.01 -10.99
N ASP A 109 17.10 -1.88 -10.44
CA ASP A 109 16.47 -2.99 -11.18
C ASP A 109 15.03 -3.22 -10.68
N CYS A 110 14.26 -4.00 -11.43
CA CYS A 110 12.83 -4.19 -11.24
C CYS A 110 12.47 -5.68 -11.18
N TYR A 111 11.67 -6.04 -10.17
CA TYR A 111 10.94 -7.29 -10.10
C TYR A 111 9.48 -7.06 -10.52
N GLU A 112 9.03 -7.79 -11.54
CA GLU A 112 7.64 -7.72 -12.04
C GLU A 112 6.83 -8.94 -11.59
N ALA A 113 5.70 -8.69 -10.92
CA ALA A 113 4.78 -9.70 -10.44
C ALA A 113 3.47 -9.66 -11.25
N TYR A 114 3.25 -10.69 -12.07
CA TYR A 114 2.01 -10.89 -12.83
C TYR A 114 0.97 -11.74 -12.07
N GLU A 115 1.38 -12.40 -10.99
CA GLU A 115 0.51 -13.30 -10.24
C GLU A 115 -0.47 -12.51 -9.37
N ARG A 116 -1.76 -12.55 -9.73
CA ARG A 116 -2.88 -11.89 -9.00
C ARG A 116 -3.73 -12.89 -8.20
N ARG A 117 -3.25 -14.12 -8.02
CA ARG A 117 -4.03 -15.19 -7.39
C ARG A 117 -3.91 -15.09 -5.88
N LEU A 118 -5.02 -14.69 -5.23
CA LEU A 118 -5.07 -14.66 -3.78
C LEU A 118 -4.75 -16.01 -3.14
N GLY A 119 -3.97 -15.97 -2.08
CA GLY A 119 -3.59 -17.13 -1.28
C GLY A 119 -2.16 -17.63 -1.53
N ASN A 120 -1.35 -16.91 -2.31
CA ASN A 120 0.08 -17.14 -2.36
C ASN A 120 0.79 -16.59 -1.11
N GLU A 121 2.09 -16.89 -0.95
CA GLU A 121 2.91 -16.33 0.12
C GLU A 121 3.12 -14.82 -0.05
N PHE A 122 3.07 -14.34 -1.30
CA PHE A 122 3.08 -12.94 -1.66
C PHE A 122 1.96 -12.65 -2.66
N ASP A 123 1.06 -11.76 -2.29
CA ASP A 123 0.01 -11.22 -3.18
C ASP A 123 0.12 -9.70 -3.26
N TRP A 124 -0.38 -9.16 -4.36
CA TRP A 124 -0.66 -7.73 -4.48
C TRP A 124 -2.08 -7.52 -5.01
N ILE A 125 -2.74 -6.48 -4.51
CA ILE A 125 -4.09 -6.08 -4.92
C ILE A 125 -4.07 -4.60 -5.23
N TRP A 126 -4.51 -4.24 -6.43
CA TRP A 126 -4.80 -2.87 -6.81
C TRP A 126 -6.32 -2.68 -6.80
N ASP A 127 -6.81 -1.84 -5.89
CA ASP A 127 -8.21 -1.42 -5.84
C ASP A 127 -8.35 -0.02 -6.45
N GLU A 128 -8.74 0.01 -7.72
CA GLU A 128 -8.83 1.24 -8.51
C GLU A 128 -9.83 2.27 -7.94
N PRO A 129 -11.06 1.89 -7.49
CA PRO A 129 -12.00 2.82 -6.86
C PRO A 129 -11.45 3.56 -5.63
N SER A 130 -10.66 2.89 -4.79
CA SER A 130 -10.05 3.53 -3.61
C SER A 130 -8.63 4.04 -3.86
N SER A 131 -8.06 3.78 -5.04
CA SER A 131 -6.66 4.11 -5.38
C SER A 131 -5.67 3.54 -4.37
N THR A 132 -5.88 2.27 -4.01
CA THR A 132 -5.15 1.59 -2.94
C THR A 132 -4.40 0.39 -3.48
N LEU A 133 -3.09 0.32 -3.22
CA LEU A 133 -2.27 -0.85 -3.44
C LEU A 133 -2.04 -1.56 -2.10
N GLN A 134 -2.47 -2.81 -2.01
CA GLN A 134 -2.14 -3.68 -0.88
C GLN A 134 -1.10 -4.69 -1.31
N LEU A 135 -0.04 -4.79 -0.53
CA LEU A 135 0.96 -5.84 -0.64
C LEU A 135 0.79 -6.74 0.58
N ILE A 136 0.55 -8.03 0.33
CA ILE A 136 0.13 -9.00 1.33
C ILE A 136 1.18 -10.10 1.40
N TRP A 137 1.70 -10.33 2.59
CA TRP A 137 2.67 -11.36 2.87
C TRP A 137 2.12 -12.36 3.88
N ARG A 138 2.21 -13.64 3.54
CA ARG A 138 1.74 -14.77 4.35
C ARG A 138 2.89 -15.74 4.64
N PRO A 139 3.85 -15.33 5.47
CA PRO A 139 4.93 -16.21 5.92
C PRO A 139 4.35 -17.44 6.64
N LYS A 140 4.88 -18.63 6.34
CA LYS A 140 4.35 -19.91 6.84
C LYS A 140 4.30 -20.02 8.37
N ASP A 141 5.25 -19.37 9.06
CA ASP A 141 5.45 -19.50 10.51
C ASP A 141 5.39 -18.14 11.25
N GLU A 142 4.90 -17.08 10.59
CA GLU A 142 4.71 -15.76 11.21
C GLU A 142 3.28 -15.24 10.97
N VAL A 143 2.94 -14.10 11.57
CA VAL A 143 1.66 -13.43 11.31
C VAL A 143 1.66 -12.83 9.90
N ASP A 144 0.50 -12.84 9.25
CA ASP A 144 0.31 -12.14 7.99
C ASP A 144 0.65 -10.64 8.18
N LYS A 145 1.22 -10.05 7.14
CA LYS A 145 1.67 -8.66 7.13
C LYS A 145 1.11 -7.99 5.88
N VAL A 146 0.59 -6.79 6.02
CA VAL A 146 0.06 -6.01 4.90
C VAL A 146 0.63 -4.59 4.96
N MET A 147 1.23 -4.19 3.84
CA MET A 147 1.55 -2.80 3.57
C MET A 147 0.53 -2.25 2.58
N THR A 148 -0.13 -1.16 2.97
CA THR A 148 -1.16 -0.53 2.14
C THR A 148 -0.69 0.86 1.75
N ILE A 149 -0.62 1.12 0.44
CA ILE A 149 -0.31 2.43 -0.12
C ILE A 149 -1.61 3.02 -0.64
N PHE A 150 -2.03 4.14 -0.05
CA PHE A 150 -3.11 4.96 -0.57
C PHE A 150 -2.53 6.09 -1.42
N VAL A 151 -2.96 6.18 -2.67
CA VAL A 151 -2.56 7.24 -3.60
C VAL A 151 -3.73 8.21 -3.76
N PRO A 152 -3.63 9.45 -3.24
CA PRO A 152 -4.71 10.43 -3.37
C PRO A 152 -5.07 10.68 -4.84
N PRO A 153 -6.35 10.92 -5.16
CA PRO A 153 -6.78 11.13 -6.55
C PRO A 153 -6.08 12.34 -7.19
N GLN A 154 -5.91 12.27 -8.51
CA GLN A 154 -5.37 13.37 -9.30
C GLN A 154 -6.42 14.49 -9.45
N GLU A 155 -6.41 15.46 -8.54
CA GLU A 155 -7.27 16.64 -8.66
C GLU A 155 -6.58 17.77 -9.46
N ASP A 156 -5.43 18.25 -8.99
CA ASP A 156 -4.74 19.42 -9.58
C ASP A 156 -3.34 19.12 -10.13
N SER A 157 -2.72 18.03 -9.69
CA SER A 157 -1.33 17.70 -9.98
C SER A 157 -1.20 16.20 -10.22
N PRO A 158 -0.43 15.77 -11.24
CA PRO A 158 -0.10 14.35 -11.38
C PRO A 158 0.79 13.88 -10.23
N ARG A 159 1.46 14.79 -9.51
CA ARG A 159 2.27 14.49 -8.33
C ARG A 159 1.43 14.61 -7.07
N VAL A 160 1.43 13.57 -6.25
CA VAL A 160 0.70 13.51 -4.98
C VAL A 160 1.58 12.86 -3.91
N ILE A 161 1.24 13.06 -2.64
CA ILE A 161 1.89 12.37 -1.52
C ILE A 161 1.03 11.18 -1.14
N GLY A 162 1.54 9.97 -1.37
CA GLY A 162 0.89 8.74 -0.94
C GLY A 162 1.11 8.47 0.54
N SER A 163 0.12 7.85 1.18
CA SER A 163 0.20 7.41 2.57
C SER A 163 0.45 5.91 2.63
N VAL A 164 1.42 5.47 3.43
CA VAL A 164 1.75 4.07 3.63
C VAL A 164 1.30 3.65 5.03
N TYR A 165 0.40 2.67 5.08
CA TYR A 165 -0.11 2.06 6.30
C TYR A 165 0.45 0.66 6.47
N TYR A 166 0.55 0.21 7.71
CA TYR A 166 1.04 -1.11 8.04
C TYR A 166 0.13 -1.80 9.06
N LYS A 167 -0.17 -3.07 8.79
CA LYS A 167 -0.97 -3.91 9.68
C LYS A 167 -0.45 -5.34 9.69
N THR A 168 -0.58 -5.99 10.84
CA THR A 168 -0.24 -7.39 11.05
C THR A 168 -1.44 -8.17 11.59
N GLY A 169 -1.49 -9.48 11.35
CA GLY A 169 -2.53 -10.39 11.83
C GLY A 169 -3.54 -10.83 10.77
N TYR A 170 -4.56 -11.59 11.15
CA TYR A 170 -5.51 -12.16 10.19
C TYR A 170 -6.37 -11.09 9.51
N PHE A 171 -6.38 -11.13 8.18
CA PHE A 171 -7.22 -10.32 7.31
C PHE A 171 -8.41 -11.18 6.84
N ASN A 172 -9.64 -10.79 7.19
CA ASN A 172 -10.89 -11.43 6.73
C ASN A 172 -11.50 -10.66 5.57
#